data_AF-A0A7C5U3S4-F1
#
_entry.id   AF-A0A7C5U3S4-F1
#
_cell.length_a   1.000
_cell.length_b   1.000
_cell.length_c   1.000
_cell.angle_alpha   90.00
_cell.angle_beta   90.00
_cell.angle_gamma   90.00
#
_symmetry.space_group_name_H-M   'P 1'
#
loop_
_entity.id
_entity.type
_entity.pdbx_description
1 polymer ?
#
loop_
_entity_poly.entity_id
_entity_poly.type
_entity_poly.pdbx_seq_one_letter_code
_entity_poly.pdbx_strand_id
1 'polypeptide(L)'
;MILEVHGDVCRLGYLKVVACLLEDGVPRSPDYLSSLLLETSKTAENDAVEQLGLLRTEVNATNYVKLASELGFYDKSTGGLGPFGAAYICMNSASHLKKHITGEDTALLSRILALGESEKILLLHALLSKDFHMISNILLWAAKTREFTRQQAMEVIMEEIYPEALRRVAKKLTDRRRQLVLKELESAARFREERLGYSKVEWIRSRLYAKYRHTVPPRLEWLSDLGLLDKPRRGKYMVSKILMKNFRELEIVLNKPVERLDQSFFSYFVQSVLPLRSAGRQVEAQFLTEAYRVLSKAVHKVRLDVLCLATAYRMIDAGYRSTPATVSQTFSYLSFLYSDRVFANYSEDGSPEVSGLDIELSEMNE
;
A
#
# COMPACT_ATOMS: atom_id res chain seq x y z
N MET A 1 -2.57 -2.66 -11.91
CA MET A 1 -2.75 -4.08 -11.55
C MET A 1 -1.38 -4.71 -11.54
N ILE A 2 -1.07 -5.47 -10.49
CA ILE A 2 0.19 -6.18 -10.33
C ILE A 2 0.06 -7.52 -11.05
N LEU A 3 0.77 -7.68 -12.16
CA LEU A 3 0.64 -8.86 -13.02
C LEU A 3 1.36 -10.08 -12.46
N GLU A 4 2.51 -9.87 -11.82
CA GLU A 4 3.33 -10.92 -11.24
C GLU A 4 3.47 -10.68 -9.75
N VAL A 5 3.08 -11.67 -8.95
CA VAL A 5 3.31 -11.65 -7.52
C VAL A 5 4.11 -12.88 -7.16
N HIS A 6 5.05 -12.76 -6.22
CA HIS A 6 5.87 -13.88 -5.79
C HIS A 6 5.23 -14.57 -4.57
N GLY A 7 5.42 -15.88 -4.44
CA GLY A 7 4.67 -16.70 -3.46
C GLY A 7 5.14 -16.56 -2.01
N ASP A 8 6.22 -15.82 -1.82
CA ASP A 8 6.95 -15.56 -0.59
C ASP A 8 6.71 -14.14 -0.04
N VAL A 9 6.13 -13.24 -0.82
CA VAL A 9 5.79 -11.87 -0.38
C VAL A 9 4.44 -11.81 0.31
N CYS A 10 4.28 -12.57 1.38
CA CYS A 10 2.99 -12.71 2.08
C CYS A 10 2.78 -11.68 3.21
N ARG A 11 3.79 -10.88 3.57
CA ARG A 11 3.75 -9.95 4.71
C ARG A 11 3.95 -8.49 4.32
N LEU A 12 2.90 -7.69 4.43
CA LEU A 12 2.96 -6.28 4.05
C LEU A 12 3.81 -5.43 5.00
N GLY A 13 4.03 -5.87 6.24
CA GLY A 13 4.84 -5.15 7.23
C GLY A 13 6.26 -4.81 6.75
N TYR A 14 6.87 -5.62 5.89
CA TYR A 14 8.20 -5.34 5.34
C TYR A 14 8.25 -4.08 4.46
N LEU A 15 7.14 -3.65 3.87
CA LEU A 15 7.12 -2.43 3.03
C LEU A 15 7.38 -1.17 3.86
N LYS A 16 7.00 -1.19 5.14
CA LYS A 16 7.27 -0.14 6.11
C LYS A 16 8.78 0.00 6.36
N VAL A 17 9.47 -1.14 6.46
CA VAL A 17 10.93 -1.20 6.62
C VAL A 17 11.62 -0.61 5.40
N VAL A 18 11.18 -1.00 4.20
CA VAL A 18 11.71 -0.46 2.94
C VAL A 18 11.59 1.07 2.90
N ALA A 19 10.46 1.64 3.33
CA ALA A 19 10.30 3.08 3.38
C ALA A 19 11.24 3.75 4.41
N CYS A 20 11.33 3.24 5.63
CA CYS A 20 12.23 3.82 6.63
C CYS A 20 13.72 3.70 6.25
N LEU A 21 14.13 2.66 5.53
CA LEU A 21 15.49 2.53 5.01
C LEU A 21 15.88 3.60 3.98
N LEU A 22 14.90 4.34 3.43
CA LEU A 22 15.10 5.38 2.42
C LEU A 22 14.92 6.81 2.99
N GLU A 23 14.67 6.94 4.31
CA GLU A 23 14.36 8.23 4.93
C GLU A 23 15.54 9.20 4.94
N ASP A 24 16.78 8.69 4.90
CA ASP A 24 17.99 9.52 4.83
C ASP A 24 18.17 10.25 3.49
N GLY A 25 17.26 10.04 2.54
CA GLY A 25 17.26 10.69 1.23
C GLY A 25 18.34 10.18 0.29
N VAL A 26 19.11 9.16 0.67
CA VAL A 26 20.16 8.58 -0.18
C VAL A 26 19.53 7.62 -1.18
N PRO A 27 19.67 7.84 -2.50
CA PRO A 27 19.18 6.91 -3.51
C PRO A 27 19.82 5.53 -3.39
N ARG A 28 19.01 4.47 -3.44
CA ARG A 28 19.48 3.08 -3.34
C ARG A 28 19.04 2.25 -4.54
N SER A 29 19.93 1.39 -5.02
CA SER A 29 19.59 0.37 -6.00
C SER A 29 18.70 -0.72 -5.35
N PRO A 30 17.87 -1.44 -6.14
CA PRO A 30 17.03 -2.49 -5.60
C PRO A 30 17.82 -3.59 -4.87
N ASP A 31 18.99 -3.98 -5.38
CA ASP A 31 19.81 -5.05 -4.82
C ASP A 31 20.41 -4.65 -3.46
N TYR A 32 20.90 -3.41 -3.36
CA TYR A 32 21.42 -2.88 -2.11
C TYR A 32 20.31 -2.74 -1.07
N LEU A 33 19.15 -2.21 -1.46
CA LEU A 33 17.99 -2.09 -0.59
C LEU A 33 17.47 -3.45 -0.10
N SER A 34 17.54 -4.48 -0.95
CA SER A 34 17.19 -5.86 -0.58
C SER A 34 18.16 -6.44 0.44
N SER A 35 19.45 -6.13 0.30
CA SER A 35 20.48 -6.55 1.26
C SER A 35 20.26 -5.90 2.63
N LEU A 36 19.99 -4.59 2.65
CA LEU A 36 19.65 -3.86 3.87
C LEU A 36 18.38 -4.41 4.52
N LEU A 37 17.32 -4.66 3.74
CA LEU A 37 16.07 -5.23 4.26
C LEU A 37 16.29 -6.59 4.93
N LEU A 38 17.09 -7.46 4.31
CA LEU A 38 17.46 -8.76 4.87
C LEU A 38 18.26 -8.62 6.17
N GLU A 39 19.22 -7.70 6.19
CA GLU A 39 20.05 -7.42 7.37
C GLU A 39 19.21 -6.87 8.53
N THR A 40 18.42 -5.83 8.31
CA THR A 40 17.51 -5.25 9.31
C THR A 40 16.55 -6.31 9.88
N SER A 41 16.07 -7.23 9.03
CA SER A 41 15.18 -8.30 9.50
C SER A 41 15.91 -9.33 10.37
N LYS A 42 17.22 -9.54 10.18
CA LYS A 42 18.05 -10.45 10.99
C LYS A 42 18.49 -9.83 12.32
N THR A 43 18.64 -8.51 12.37
CA THR A 43 19.01 -7.78 13.59
C THR A 43 17.84 -7.61 14.56
N ALA A 44 16.60 -7.77 14.09
CA ALA A 44 15.42 -7.78 14.94
C ALA A 44 15.42 -8.97 15.90
N GLU A 45 14.91 -8.77 17.12
CA GLU A 45 14.76 -9.86 18.08
C GLU A 45 13.68 -10.83 17.58
N ASN A 46 14.07 -12.08 17.35
CA ASN A 46 13.19 -13.07 16.74
C ASN A 46 12.24 -13.70 17.77
N ASP A 47 11.09 -13.06 17.95
CA ASP A 47 9.97 -13.55 18.75
C ASP A 47 8.84 -14.17 17.89
N ALA A 48 9.01 -14.15 16.56
CA ALA A 48 7.99 -14.61 15.65
C ALA A 48 7.99 -16.14 15.56
N VAL A 49 6.87 -16.77 15.96
CA VAL A 49 6.56 -18.17 15.61
C VAL A 49 6.65 -18.33 14.08
N GLU A 50 7.04 -19.50 13.58
CA GLU A 50 7.13 -19.74 12.12
C GLU A 50 5.87 -19.28 11.38
N GLN A 51 5.99 -18.15 10.69
CA GLN A 51 4.94 -17.52 9.92
C GLN A 51 5.27 -17.55 8.43
N LEU A 52 4.23 -17.56 7.59
CA LEU A 52 4.42 -17.43 6.15
C LEU A 52 4.98 -16.05 5.82
N GLY A 53 5.88 -16.00 4.84
CA GLY A 53 6.44 -14.76 4.31
C GLY A 53 7.56 -14.13 5.15
N LEU A 54 8.05 -14.81 6.20
CA LEU A 54 9.25 -14.37 6.91
C LEU A 54 10.44 -14.32 5.96
N LEU A 55 11.18 -13.23 6.03
CA LEU A 55 12.33 -12.96 5.18
C LEU A 55 13.52 -13.81 5.66
N ARG A 56 13.90 -14.81 4.87
CA ARG A 56 15.00 -15.76 5.18
C ARG A 56 16.15 -15.70 4.20
N THR A 57 15.90 -15.26 2.97
CA THR A 57 16.85 -15.29 1.86
C THR A 57 16.86 -13.96 1.10
N GLU A 58 17.94 -13.71 0.36
CA GLU A 58 18.08 -12.54 -0.53
C GLU A 58 17.00 -12.50 -1.61
N VAL A 59 16.59 -13.67 -2.12
CA VAL A 59 15.50 -13.78 -3.10
C VAL A 59 14.19 -13.26 -2.50
N ASN A 60 13.88 -13.60 -1.25
CA ASN A 60 12.67 -13.09 -0.59
C ASN A 60 12.75 -11.57 -0.41
N ALA A 61 13.90 -11.05 0.01
CA ALA A 61 14.11 -9.61 0.18
C ALA A 61 13.93 -8.85 -1.15
N THR A 62 14.50 -9.38 -2.23
CA THR A 62 14.36 -8.85 -3.59
C THR A 62 12.90 -8.80 -4.02
N ASN A 63 12.14 -9.86 -3.75
CA ASN A 63 10.71 -9.90 -4.05
C ASN A 63 9.93 -8.86 -3.23
N TYR A 64 10.28 -8.63 -1.97
CA TYR A 64 9.67 -7.57 -1.16
C TYR A 64 10.01 -6.16 -1.65
N VAL A 65 11.24 -5.91 -2.09
CA VAL A 65 11.62 -4.62 -2.69
C VAL A 65 10.91 -4.41 -4.03
N LYS A 66 10.74 -5.46 -4.85
CA LYS A 66 9.91 -5.41 -6.07
C LYS A 66 8.46 -5.07 -5.72
N LEU A 67 7.86 -5.72 -4.71
CA LEU A 67 6.51 -5.44 -4.25
C LEU A 67 6.39 -4.00 -3.72
N ALA A 68 7.37 -3.52 -2.96
CA ALA A 68 7.42 -2.14 -2.48
C ALA A 68 7.44 -1.14 -3.64
N SER A 69 8.13 -1.48 -4.73
CA SER A 69 8.10 -0.68 -5.95
C SER A 69 6.73 -0.65 -6.61
N GLU A 70 6.12 -1.83 -6.79
CA GLU A 70 4.80 -1.98 -7.40
C GLU A 70 3.70 -1.27 -6.58
N LEU A 71 3.83 -1.26 -5.26
CA LEU A 71 2.91 -0.60 -4.33
C LEU A 71 3.24 0.88 -4.08
N GLY A 72 4.34 1.41 -4.60
CA GLY A 72 4.70 2.83 -4.48
C GLY A 72 5.27 3.22 -3.11
N PHE A 73 5.89 2.28 -2.40
CA PHE A 73 6.74 2.56 -1.23
C PHE A 73 8.18 2.89 -1.63
N TYR A 74 8.63 2.35 -2.77
CA TYR A 74 9.95 2.62 -3.36
C TYR A 74 9.79 3.08 -4.81
N ASP A 75 10.45 4.17 -5.18
CA ASP A 75 10.52 4.62 -6.57
C ASP A 75 11.79 4.08 -7.21
N LYS A 76 11.64 3.07 -8.06
CA LYS A 76 12.76 2.43 -8.77
C LYS A 76 13.46 3.37 -9.75
N SER A 77 12.79 4.42 -10.23
CA SER A 77 13.38 5.34 -11.21
C SER A 77 14.39 6.29 -10.56
N THR A 78 14.07 6.78 -9.36
CA THR A 78 14.92 7.69 -8.60
C THR A 78 15.80 6.98 -7.57
N GLY A 79 15.46 5.74 -7.22
CA GLY A 79 16.09 5.02 -6.10
C GLY A 79 15.63 5.53 -4.73
N GLY A 80 14.61 6.40 -4.67
CA GLY A 80 14.11 7.04 -3.45
C GLY A 80 12.74 6.55 -3.00
N LEU A 81 12.09 7.35 -2.15
CA LEU A 81 10.76 7.06 -1.63
C LEU A 81 9.67 7.19 -2.70
N GLY A 82 8.79 6.20 -2.77
CA GLY A 82 7.53 6.34 -3.49
C GLY A 82 6.47 7.10 -2.66
N PRO A 83 5.33 7.51 -3.25
CA PRO A 83 4.30 8.30 -2.56
C PRO A 83 3.76 7.69 -1.26
N PHE A 84 3.57 6.37 -1.21
CA PHE A 84 3.09 5.69 -0.01
C PHE A 84 4.19 5.49 1.03
N GLY A 85 5.45 5.36 0.59
CA GLY A 85 6.60 5.32 1.48
C GLY A 85 6.82 6.68 2.15
N ALA A 86 6.73 7.76 1.37
CA ALA A 86 6.75 9.14 1.85
C ALA A 86 5.62 9.40 2.86
N ALA A 87 4.41 8.92 2.59
CA ALA A 87 3.31 9.00 3.56
C ALA A 87 3.61 8.23 4.84
N TYR A 88 4.16 7.02 4.74
CA TYR A 88 4.49 6.20 5.90
C TYR A 88 5.53 6.85 6.83
N ILE A 89 6.64 7.36 6.30
CA ILE A 89 7.70 7.93 7.15
C ILE A 89 7.24 9.19 7.93
N CYS A 90 6.16 9.83 7.48
CA CYS A 90 5.55 10.96 8.16
C CYS A 90 4.60 10.55 9.30
N MET A 91 4.22 9.28 9.41
CA MET A 91 3.35 8.78 10.48
C MET A 91 4.13 8.61 11.79
N ASN A 92 3.45 8.80 12.93
CA ASN A 92 4.03 8.57 14.26
C ASN A 92 4.39 7.09 14.46
N SER A 93 3.61 6.19 13.88
CA SER A 93 3.86 4.73 13.88
C SER A 93 5.21 4.33 13.27
N ALA A 94 5.80 5.14 12.39
CA ALA A 94 7.14 4.89 11.84
C ALA A 94 8.26 5.06 12.88
N SER A 95 8.06 5.84 13.94
CA SER A 95 9.11 6.21 14.90
C SER A 95 9.83 5.01 15.55
N HIS A 96 9.10 3.96 15.91
CA HIS A 96 9.70 2.75 16.50
C HIS A 96 10.60 2.02 15.51
N LEU A 97 10.22 1.98 14.24
CA LEU A 97 11.01 1.32 13.21
C LEU A 97 12.25 2.13 12.85
N LYS A 98 12.16 3.46 12.88
CA LYS A 98 13.30 4.37 12.72
C LYS A 98 14.37 4.11 13.79
N LYS A 99 13.96 4.07 15.06
CA LYS A 99 14.88 3.75 16.18
C LYS A 99 15.57 2.40 16.01
N HIS A 100 14.86 1.42 15.46
CA HIS A 100 15.45 0.13 15.14
C HIS A 100 16.51 0.22 14.05
N ILE A 101 16.20 0.90 12.95
CA ILE A 101 17.10 1.06 11.81
C ILE A 101 18.34 1.90 12.18
N THR A 102 18.20 2.92 13.03
CA THR A 102 19.33 3.75 13.49
C THR A 102 20.16 3.09 14.59
N GLY A 103 19.72 1.94 15.12
CA GLY A 103 20.39 1.23 16.21
C GLY A 103 20.17 1.84 17.60
N GLU A 104 19.24 2.79 17.73
CA GLU A 104 18.84 3.36 19.03
C GLU A 104 18.05 2.37 19.89
N ASP A 105 17.34 1.43 19.27
CA ASP A 105 16.55 0.39 19.94
C ASP A 105 16.55 -0.91 19.13
N THR A 106 16.20 -2.05 19.74
CA THR A 106 16.00 -3.31 19.01
C THR A 106 14.52 -3.67 18.99
N ALA A 107 13.91 -3.71 17.80
CA ALA A 107 12.52 -4.09 17.66
C ALA A 107 12.35 -5.62 17.63
N LEU A 108 11.26 -6.08 18.22
CA LEU A 108 10.75 -7.44 18.01
C LEU A 108 10.33 -7.62 16.54
N LEU A 109 10.66 -8.77 15.95
CA LEU A 109 10.27 -9.09 14.58
C LEU A 109 8.75 -9.09 14.40
N SER A 110 8.00 -9.57 15.40
CA SER A 110 6.54 -9.50 15.40
C SER A 110 6.01 -8.07 15.27
N ARG A 111 6.68 -7.08 15.87
CA ARG A 111 6.30 -5.66 15.80
C ARG A 111 6.63 -5.03 14.45
N ILE A 112 7.74 -5.43 13.83
CA ILE A 112 8.08 -5.02 12.46
C ILE A 112 6.99 -5.47 11.47
N LEU A 113 6.52 -6.71 11.66
CA LEU A 113 5.52 -7.33 10.79
C LEU A 113 4.10 -6.87 11.08
N ALA A 114 3.78 -6.58 12.33
CA ALA A 114 2.44 -6.15 12.74
C ALA A 114 2.10 -4.79 12.11
N LEU A 115 0.82 -4.64 11.74
CA LEU A 115 0.29 -3.39 11.23
C LEU A 115 -0.65 -2.77 12.27
N GLY A 116 -0.39 -1.52 12.63
CA GLY A 116 -1.33 -0.66 13.35
C GLY A 116 -2.54 -0.32 12.47
N GLU A 117 -3.61 0.20 13.07
CA GLU A 117 -4.86 0.48 12.34
C GLU A 117 -4.67 1.50 11.21
N SER A 118 -3.93 2.58 11.44
CA SER A 118 -3.57 3.58 10.43
C SER A 118 -2.70 3.00 9.31
N GLU A 119 -1.73 2.14 9.65
CA GLU A 119 -0.87 1.44 8.69
C GLU A 119 -1.66 0.47 7.80
N LYS A 120 -2.65 -0.24 8.37
CA LYS A 120 -3.59 -1.08 7.59
C LYS A 120 -4.37 -0.23 6.59
N ILE A 121 -4.86 0.93 6.99
CA ILE A 121 -5.57 1.84 6.07
C ILE A 121 -4.64 2.30 4.94
N LEU A 122 -3.41 2.72 5.25
CA LEU A 122 -2.42 3.13 4.25
C LEU A 122 -2.12 2.01 3.24
N LEU A 123 -1.88 0.79 3.73
CA LEU A 123 -1.55 -0.34 2.87
C LEU A 123 -2.74 -0.83 2.04
N LEU A 124 -3.97 -0.78 2.59
CA LEU A 124 -5.18 -1.04 1.81
C LEU A 124 -5.34 0.01 0.69
N HIS A 125 -5.09 1.28 0.98
CA HIS A 125 -5.11 2.34 -0.02
C HIS A 125 -4.08 2.12 -1.12
N ALA A 126 -2.86 1.71 -0.77
CA ALA A 126 -1.82 1.35 -1.74
C ALA A 126 -2.24 0.18 -2.63
N LEU A 127 -2.79 -0.90 -2.03
CA LEU A 127 -3.32 -2.05 -2.76
C LEU A 127 -4.46 -1.65 -3.72
N LEU A 128 -5.42 -0.86 -3.26
CA LEU A 128 -6.52 -0.39 -4.11
C LEU A 128 -6.02 0.56 -5.19
N SER A 129 -4.97 1.34 -4.95
CA SER A 129 -4.42 2.27 -5.95
C SER A 129 -3.66 1.54 -7.06
N LYS A 130 -2.90 0.49 -6.70
CA LYS A 130 -1.97 -0.18 -7.63
C LYS A 130 -2.51 -1.49 -8.18
N ASP A 131 -3.39 -2.15 -7.43
CA ASP A 131 -3.99 -3.45 -7.77
C ASP A 131 -5.53 -3.46 -7.70
N PHE A 132 -6.14 -2.30 -7.97
CA PHE A 132 -7.57 -2.01 -7.84
C PHE A 132 -8.48 -3.18 -8.25
N HIS A 133 -8.48 -3.56 -9.54
CA HIS A 133 -9.45 -4.51 -10.07
C HIS A 133 -9.33 -5.92 -9.50
N MET A 134 -8.14 -6.33 -9.06
CA MET A 134 -7.94 -7.61 -8.39
C MET A 134 -8.47 -7.53 -6.96
N ILE A 135 -7.96 -6.57 -6.19
CA ILE A 135 -8.28 -6.43 -4.76
C ILE A 135 -9.76 -6.11 -4.56
N SER A 136 -10.34 -5.23 -5.37
CA SER A 136 -11.76 -4.87 -5.30
C SER A 136 -12.66 -6.08 -5.53
N ASN A 137 -12.40 -6.86 -6.58
CA ASN A 137 -13.24 -8.01 -6.92
C ASN A 137 -13.03 -9.17 -5.93
N ILE A 138 -11.82 -9.36 -5.40
CA ILE A 138 -11.57 -10.33 -4.32
C ILE A 138 -12.37 -9.94 -3.07
N LEU A 139 -12.36 -8.67 -2.68
CA LEU A 139 -13.13 -8.19 -1.51
C LEU A 139 -14.64 -8.33 -1.70
N LEU A 140 -15.17 -7.97 -2.88
CA LEU A 140 -16.58 -8.13 -3.21
C LEU A 140 -17.00 -9.60 -3.21
N TRP A 141 -16.17 -10.49 -3.76
CA TRP A 141 -16.42 -11.93 -3.74
C TRP A 141 -16.34 -12.51 -2.33
N ALA A 142 -15.27 -12.21 -1.59
CA ALA A 142 -15.06 -12.68 -0.22
C ALA A 142 -16.24 -12.28 0.68
N ALA A 143 -16.70 -11.02 0.59
CA ALA A 143 -17.84 -10.54 1.35
C ALA A 143 -19.14 -11.30 1.05
N LYS A 144 -19.36 -11.74 -0.19
CA LYS A 144 -20.54 -12.56 -0.54
C LYS A 144 -20.38 -14.00 -0.05
N THR A 145 -19.20 -14.59 -0.22
CA THR A 145 -18.93 -16.00 0.10
C THR A 145 -18.77 -16.24 1.61
N ARG A 146 -18.32 -15.22 2.36
CA ARG A 146 -18.07 -15.21 3.82
C ARG A 146 -16.96 -16.15 4.29
N GLU A 147 -16.96 -17.41 3.87
CA GLU A 147 -15.97 -18.41 4.25
C GLU A 147 -15.55 -19.25 3.04
N PHE A 148 -14.25 -19.45 2.86
CA PHE A 148 -13.72 -20.16 1.70
C PHE A 148 -12.36 -20.79 1.99
N THR A 149 -12.03 -21.82 1.21
CA THR A 149 -10.69 -22.44 1.24
C THR A 149 -9.76 -21.76 0.25
N ARG A 150 -8.45 -21.93 0.47
CA ARG A 150 -7.41 -21.46 -0.47
C ARG A 150 -7.61 -22.01 -1.87
N GLN A 151 -8.03 -23.27 -2.01
CA GLN A 151 -8.25 -23.90 -3.31
C GLN A 151 -9.43 -23.26 -4.04
N GLN A 152 -10.56 -23.08 -3.36
CA GLN A 152 -11.72 -22.39 -3.93
C GLN A 152 -11.37 -20.96 -4.36
N ALA A 153 -10.63 -20.23 -3.52
CA ALA A 153 -10.18 -18.88 -3.86
C ALA A 153 -9.25 -18.89 -5.09
N MET A 154 -8.29 -19.82 -5.17
CA MET A 154 -7.41 -19.94 -6.34
C MET A 154 -8.20 -20.17 -7.63
N GLU A 155 -9.18 -21.06 -7.61
CA GLU A 155 -10.04 -21.35 -8.76
C GLU A 155 -10.86 -20.12 -9.17
N VAL A 156 -11.68 -19.57 -8.27
CA VAL A 156 -12.55 -18.43 -8.60
C VAL A 156 -11.74 -17.19 -8.99
N ILE A 157 -10.68 -16.88 -8.24
CA ILE A 157 -9.92 -15.66 -8.50
C ILE A 157 -9.20 -15.75 -9.84
N MET A 158 -8.63 -16.90 -10.20
CA MET A 158 -7.90 -17.03 -11.46
C MET A 158 -8.79 -17.28 -12.68
N GLU A 159 -9.95 -17.91 -12.50
CA GLU A 159 -10.83 -18.30 -13.61
C GLU A 159 -11.94 -17.27 -13.89
N GLU A 160 -12.28 -16.43 -12.91
CA GLU A 160 -13.35 -15.43 -13.05
C GLU A 160 -12.85 -14.01 -12.82
N ILE A 161 -12.20 -13.75 -11.67
CA ILE A 161 -11.80 -12.38 -11.27
C ILE A 161 -10.62 -11.85 -12.10
N TYR A 162 -9.58 -12.66 -12.29
CA TYR A 162 -8.36 -12.28 -12.99
C TYR A 162 -8.60 -11.95 -14.47
N PRO A 163 -9.34 -12.77 -15.26
CA PRO A 163 -9.73 -12.40 -16.61
C PRO A 163 -10.55 -11.11 -16.66
N GLU A 164 -11.50 -10.92 -15.73
CA GLU A 164 -12.30 -9.69 -15.69
C GLU A 164 -11.44 -8.46 -15.33
N ALA A 165 -10.50 -8.60 -14.41
CA ALA A 165 -9.55 -7.54 -14.06
C ALA A 165 -8.67 -7.17 -15.28
N LEU A 166 -8.15 -8.16 -16.00
CA LEU A 166 -7.40 -7.95 -17.24
C LEU A 166 -8.22 -7.22 -18.31
N ARG A 167 -9.49 -7.60 -18.52
CA ARG A 167 -10.39 -6.90 -19.45
C ARG A 167 -10.53 -5.42 -19.11
N ARG A 168 -10.72 -5.10 -17.82
CA ARG A 168 -10.87 -3.71 -17.36
C ARG A 168 -9.59 -2.91 -17.52
N VAL A 169 -8.43 -3.51 -17.21
CA VAL A 169 -7.12 -2.88 -17.42
C VAL A 169 -6.87 -2.62 -18.92
N ALA A 170 -7.16 -3.61 -19.78
CA ALA A 170 -6.94 -3.51 -21.21
C ALA A 170 -7.72 -2.36 -21.87
N LYS A 171 -8.91 -2.01 -21.36
CA LYS A 171 -9.72 -0.90 -21.86
C LYS A 171 -9.08 0.47 -21.65
N LYS A 172 -8.16 0.61 -20.68
CA LYS A 172 -7.53 1.88 -20.30
C LYS A 172 -6.11 2.05 -20.85
N LEU A 173 -5.53 1.02 -21.48
CA LEU A 173 -4.16 1.06 -22.02
C LEU A 173 -4.18 1.36 -23.52
N THR A 174 -3.24 2.17 -24.02
CA THR A 174 -3.24 2.64 -25.41
C THR A 174 -2.26 1.93 -26.37
N ASP A 175 -1.28 1.15 -25.88
CA ASP A 175 -0.14 0.69 -26.73
C ASP A 175 0.30 -0.77 -26.49
N ARG A 176 1.59 -1.09 -26.71
CA ARG A 176 2.26 -2.40 -26.51
C ARG A 176 1.92 -3.09 -25.18
N ARG A 177 1.70 -2.34 -24.10
CA ARG A 177 1.25 -2.89 -22.81
C ARG A 177 -0.15 -3.51 -22.90
N ARG A 178 -1.05 -2.94 -23.71
CA ARG A 178 -2.37 -3.50 -24.00
C ARG A 178 -2.24 -4.86 -24.68
N GLN A 179 -1.36 -5.02 -25.66
CA GLN A 179 -1.15 -6.31 -26.35
C GLN A 179 -0.67 -7.40 -25.39
N LEU A 180 0.26 -7.09 -24.48
CA LEU A 180 0.69 -8.03 -23.45
C LEU A 180 -0.48 -8.47 -22.55
N VAL A 181 -1.33 -7.52 -22.12
CA VAL A 181 -2.52 -7.80 -21.31
C VAL A 181 -3.56 -8.61 -22.08
N LEU A 182 -3.76 -8.34 -23.38
CA LEU A 182 -4.70 -9.08 -24.22
C LEU A 182 -4.24 -10.54 -24.43
N LYS A 183 -2.94 -10.75 -24.69
CA LYS A 183 -2.37 -12.10 -24.78
C LYS A 183 -2.54 -12.88 -23.47
N GLU A 184 -2.31 -12.20 -22.34
CA GLU A 184 -2.53 -12.78 -21.02
C GLU A 184 -4.02 -13.10 -20.79
N LEU A 185 -4.94 -12.23 -21.21
CA LEU A 185 -6.39 -12.46 -21.14
C LEU A 185 -6.84 -13.66 -21.99
N GLU A 186 -6.31 -13.82 -23.20
CA GLU A 186 -6.58 -14.98 -24.06
C GLU A 186 -6.13 -16.28 -23.39
N SER A 187 -4.95 -16.28 -22.76
CA SER A 187 -4.50 -17.42 -21.96
C SER A 187 -5.43 -17.66 -20.78
N ALA A 188 -5.82 -16.61 -20.06
CA ALA A 188 -6.66 -16.69 -18.87
C ALA A 188 -8.08 -17.23 -19.16
N ALA A 189 -8.60 -17.00 -20.36
CA ALA A 189 -9.89 -17.54 -20.80
C ALA A 189 -9.95 -19.08 -20.83
N ARG A 190 -8.79 -19.74 -20.96
CA ARG A 190 -8.70 -21.22 -21.01
C ARG A 190 -8.25 -21.86 -19.69
N PHE A 191 -7.97 -21.07 -18.65
CA PHE A 191 -7.43 -21.59 -17.40
C PHE A 191 -8.29 -22.69 -16.77
N ARG A 192 -9.63 -22.55 -16.80
CA ARG A 192 -10.54 -23.57 -16.27
C ARG A 192 -10.45 -24.88 -17.06
N GLU A 193 -10.48 -24.81 -18.39
CA GLU A 193 -10.37 -25.97 -19.27
C GLU A 193 -9.02 -26.67 -19.07
N GLU A 194 -7.92 -25.91 -19.10
CA GLU A 194 -6.57 -26.42 -18.88
C GLU A 194 -6.44 -27.08 -17.50
N ARG A 195 -6.96 -26.46 -16.43
CA ARG A 195 -6.93 -27.04 -15.07
C ARG A 195 -7.67 -28.37 -15.00
N LEU A 196 -8.88 -28.44 -15.58
CA LEU A 196 -9.71 -29.64 -15.56
C LEU A 196 -9.12 -30.80 -16.35
N GLY A 197 -8.22 -30.52 -17.30
CA GLY A 197 -7.45 -31.53 -18.03
C GLY A 197 -6.35 -32.23 -17.22
N TYR A 198 -5.94 -31.68 -16.07
CA TYR A 198 -4.92 -32.29 -15.22
C TYR A 198 -5.52 -33.27 -14.19
N SER A 199 -4.84 -34.38 -13.94
CA SER A 199 -5.05 -35.14 -12.71
C SER A 199 -4.61 -34.33 -11.48
N LYS A 200 -5.05 -34.73 -10.28
CA LYS A 200 -4.68 -34.04 -9.02
C LYS A 200 -3.17 -33.93 -8.79
N VAL A 201 -2.41 -34.95 -9.21
CA VAL A 201 -0.94 -35.00 -9.03
C VAL A 201 -0.22 -34.14 -10.06
N GLU A 202 -0.69 -34.14 -11.31
CA GLU A 202 -0.13 -33.29 -12.36
C GLU A 202 -0.44 -31.82 -12.11
N TRP A 203 -1.65 -31.53 -11.61
CA TRP A 203 -2.08 -30.17 -11.28
C TRP A 203 -1.07 -29.46 -10.39
N ILE A 204 -0.70 -30.06 -9.25
CA ILE A 204 0.23 -29.44 -8.28
C ILE A 204 1.66 -29.24 -8.81
N ARG A 205 2.02 -29.91 -9.92
CA ARG A 205 3.32 -29.77 -10.61
C ARG A 205 3.24 -28.89 -11.87
N SER A 206 2.03 -28.49 -12.27
CA SER A 206 1.81 -27.72 -13.49
C SER A 206 2.29 -26.27 -13.34
N ARG A 207 2.64 -25.65 -14.48
CA ARG A 207 2.94 -24.21 -14.54
C ARG A 207 1.72 -23.37 -14.19
N LEU A 208 0.52 -23.84 -14.54
CA LEU A 208 -0.73 -23.15 -14.24
C LEU A 208 -1.00 -23.09 -12.73
N TYR A 209 -0.76 -24.18 -11.99
CA TYR A 209 -0.82 -24.16 -10.54
C TYR A 209 0.20 -23.21 -9.91
N ALA A 210 1.44 -23.17 -10.43
CA ALA A 210 2.42 -22.20 -9.98
C ALA A 210 1.90 -20.76 -10.15
N LYS A 211 1.31 -20.45 -11.31
CA LYS A 211 0.67 -19.13 -11.56
C LYS A 211 -0.43 -18.82 -10.55
N TYR A 212 -1.31 -19.79 -10.26
CA TYR A 212 -2.39 -19.65 -9.27
C TYR A 212 -1.82 -19.37 -7.87
N ARG A 213 -0.81 -20.15 -7.46
CA ARG A 213 -0.17 -20.06 -6.14
C ARG A 213 0.63 -18.78 -5.94
N HIS A 214 1.20 -18.24 -7.01
CA HIS A 214 1.96 -17.00 -6.98
C HIS A 214 1.05 -15.77 -7.05
N THR A 215 -0.13 -15.88 -7.67
CA THR A 215 -1.07 -14.76 -7.81
C THR A 215 -2.03 -14.60 -6.63
N VAL A 216 -2.63 -15.71 -6.16
CA VAL A 216 -3.79 -15.66 -5.26
C VAL A 216 -3.41 -15.70 -3.78
N PRO A 217 -2.69 -16.73 -3.27
CA PRO A 217 -2.33 -16.79 -1.85
C PRO A 217 -1.71 -15.50 -1.31
N PRO A 218 -0.71 -14.85 -1.95
CA PRO A 218 -0.13 -13.62 -1.40
C PRO A 218 -1.17 -12.53 -1.17
N ARG A 219 -2.11 -12.33 -2.11
CA ARG A 219 -3.21 -11.36 -1.96
C ARG A 219 -4.14 -11.70 -0.79
N LEU A 220 -4.44 -12.99 -0.58
CA LEU A 220 -5.23 -13.40 0.58
C LEU A 220 -4.46 -13.18 1.89
N GLU A 221 -3.15 -13.43 1.88
CA GLU A 221 -2.29 -13.17 3.04
C GLU A 221 -2.23 -11.65 3.35
N TRP A 222 -2.11 -10.80 2.32
CA TRP A 222 -2.19 -9.34 2.45
C TRP A 222 -3.52 -8.89 3.06
N LEU A 223 -4.65 -9.41 2.58
CA LEU A 223 -5.97 -9.07 3.15
C LEU A 223 -6.12 -9.55 4.59
N SER A 224 -5.43 -10.62 4.99
CA SER A 224 -5.34 -11.03 6.39
C SER A 224 -4.43 -10.12 7.23
N ASP A 225 -3.29 -9.68 6.72
CA ASP A 225 -2.44 -8.68 7.40
C ASP A 225 -3.21 -7.38 7.66
N LEU A 226 -4.06 -6.99 6.71
CA LEU A 226 -4.96 -5.84 6.81
C LEU A 226 -6.14 -6.07 7.76
N GLY A 227 -6.29 -7.25 8.34
CA GLY A 227 -7.39 -7.59 9.25
C GLY A 227 -8.76 -7.67 8.56
N LEU A 228 -8.81 -7.83 7.24
CA LEU A 228 -10.05 -7.97 6.46
C LEU A 228 -10.48 -9.44 6.33
N LEU A 229 -9.52 -10.36 6.44
CA LEU A 229 -9.76 -11.81 6.47
C LEU A 229 -9.13 -12.45 7.72
N ASP A 230 -9.92 -13.24 8.44
CA ASP A 230 -9.47 -14.12 9.51
C ASP A 230 -9.02 -15.48 8.95
N LYS A 231 -8.05 -16.11 9.62
CA LYS A 231 -7.57 -17.47 9.30
C LYS A 231 -7.90 -18.43 10.42
N PRO A 232 -9.11 -19.02 10.44
CA PRO A 232 -9.50 -19.96 11.49
C PRO A 232 -8.60 -21.21 11.52
N ARG A 233 -8.10 -21.65 10.34
CA ARG A 233 -7.19 -22.79 10.18
C ARG A 233 -6.31 -22.59 8.94
N ARG A 234 -5.23 -23.38 8.83
CA ARG A 234 -4.33 -23.35 7.66
C ARG A 234 -5.12 -23.56 6.36
N GLY A 235 -5.02 -22.59 5.45
CA GLY A 235 -5.66 -22.65 4.13
C GLY A 235 -7.18 -22.44 4.12
N LYS A 236 -7.76 -21.99 5.24
CA LYS A 236 -9.17 -21.58 5.34
C LYS A 236 -9.22 -20.10 5.74
N TYR A 237 -10.08 -19.34 5.08
CA TYR A 237 -10.25 -17.90 5.27
C TYR A 237 -11.71 -17.60 5.58
N MET A 238 -11.92 -16.59 6.41
CA MET A 238 -13.24 -16.08 6.77
C MET A 238 -13.21 -14.56 6.75
N VAL A 239 -14.27 -13.92 6.29
CA VAL A 239 -14.41 -12.46 6.33
C VAL A 239 -14.40 -11.99 7.78
N SER A 240 -13.55 -11.02 8.10
CA SER A 240 -13.41 -10.51 9.47
C SER A 240 -14.64 -9.70 9.90
N LYS A 241 -14.84 -9.58 11.22
CA LYS A 241 -15.90 -8.71 11.78
C LYS A 241 -15.77 -7.25 11.35
N ILE A 242 -14.54 -6.76 11.16
CA ILE A 242 -14.27 -5.38 10.71
C ILE A 242 -14.78 -5.19 9.29
N LEU A 243 -14.45 -6.12 8.39
CA LEU A 243 -14.94 -6.07 7.01
C LEU A 243 -16.46 -6.19 6.98
N MET A 244 -17.05 -7.13 7.72
CA MET A 244 -18.51 -7.29 7.82
C MET A 244 -19.23 -5.99 8.21
N LYS A 245 -18.75 -5.34 9.27
CA LYS A 245 -19.37 -4.14 9.86
C LYS A 245 -19.33 -2.94 8.91
N ASN A 246 -18.24 -2.80 8.16
CA ASN A 246 -17.97 -1.62 7.33
C ASN A 246 -18.03 -1.91 5.82
N PHE A 247 -18.59 -3.07 5.43
CA PHE A 247 -18.59 -3.50 4.03
C PHE A 247 -19.40 -2.56 3.15
N ARG A 248 -20.49 -1.99 3.67
CA ARG A 248 -21.34 -1.07 2.90
C ARG A 248 -20.57 0.16 2.45
N GLU A 249 -19.80 0.76 3.36
CA GLU A 249 -18.96 1.92 3.08
C GLU A 249 -17.81 1.55 2.15
N LEU A 250 -17.19 0.38 2.35
CA LEU A 250 -16.16 -0.13 1.45
C LEU A 250 -16.71 -0.39 0.04
N GLU A 251 -17.89 -1.01 -0.08
CA GLU A 251 -18.54 -1.33 -1.34
C GLU A 251 -18.82 -0.07 -2.18
N ILE A 252 -19.14 1.07 -1.52
CA ILE A 252 -19.24 2.37 -2.20
C ILE A 252 -17.89 2.72 -2.86
N VAL A 253 -16.78 2.53 -2.16
CA VAL A 253 -15.42 2.78 -2.71
C VAL A 253 -15.12 1.83 -3.87
N LEU A 254 -15.35 0.53 -3.68
CA LEU A 254 -15.01 -0.50 -4.67
C LEU A 254 -15.80 -0.39 -5.98
N ASN A 255 -16.99 0.22 -5.94
CA ASN A 255 -17.83 0.43 -7.10
C ASN A 255 -17.57 1.76 -7.84
N LYS A 256 -16.70 2.64 -7.32
CA LYS A 256 -16.30 3.88 -8.01
C LYS A 256 -15.14 3.62 -8.97
N PRO A 257 -14.98 4.46 -10.02
CA PRO A 257 -13.77 4.43 -10.84
C PRO A 257 -12.51 4.68 -9.99
N VAL A 258 -11.40 4.03 -10.33
CA VAL A 258 -10.12 4.15 -9.62
C VAL A 258 -9.62 5.61 -9.54
N GLU A 259 -9.98 6.44 -10.51
CA GLU A 259 -9.66 7.87 -10.55
C GLU A 259 -10.30 8.66 -9.39
N ARG A 260 -11.37 8.12 -8.78
CA ARG A 260 -12.04 8.69 -7.61
C ARG A 260 -11.73 7.92 -6.33
N LEU A 261 -10.72 7.05 -6.36
CA LEU A 261 -10.36 6.21 -5.21
C LEU A 261 -10.06 7.07 -3.99
N ASP A 262 -9.15 8.04 -4.10
CA ASP A 262 -8.74 8.87 -2.95
C ASP A 262 -9.95 9.57 -2.32
N GLN A 263 -10.76 10.26 -3.13
CA GLN A 263 -11.95 10.94 -2.62
C GLN A 263 -12.90 9.97 -1.92
N SER A 264 -13.25 8.86 -2.55
CA SER A 264 -14.22 7.91 -1.98
C SER A 264 -13.66 7.15 -0.78
N PHE A 265 -12.40 6.73 -0.82
CA PHE A 265 -11.74 5.98 0.23
C PHE A 265 -11.70 6.78 1.54
N PHE A 266 -11.20 8.02 1.48
CA PHE A 266 -11.09 8.87 2.66
C PHE A 266 -12.46 9.37 3.15
N SER A 267 -13.40 9.69 2.26
CA SER A 267 -14.71 10.21 2.66
C SER A 267 -15.66 9.14 3.22
N TYR A 268 -15.59 7.89 2.73
CA TYR A 268 -16.52 6.84 3.14
C TYR A 268 -15.89 5.80 4.06
N PHE A 269 -14.76 5.20 3.67
CA PHE A 269 -14.24 4.02 4.35
C PHE A 269 -13.36 4.35 5.57
N VAL A 270 -12.43 5.30 5.43
CA VAL A 270 -11.53 5.67 6.54
C VAL A 270 -12.32 6.14 7.77
N GLN A 271 -13.35 6.96 7.55
CA GLN A 271 -14.19 7.52 8.62
C GLN A 271 -15.09 6.48 9.30
N SER A 272 -15.42 5.36 8.64
CA SER A 272 -16.25 4.32 9.22
C SER A 272 -15.45 3.33 10.06
N VAL A 273 -14.19 3.09 9.68
CA VAL A 273 -13.32 2.11 10.35
C VAL A 273 -12.60 2.73 11.56
N LEU A 274 -12.21 4.00 11.48
CA LEU A 274 -11.42 4.66 12.52
C LEU A 274 -12.24 5.70 13.31
N PRO A 275 -12.18 5.72 14.65
CA PRO A 275 -12.86 6.73 15.47
C PRO A 275 -12.10 8.07 15.45
N LEU A 276 -12.19 8.80 14.34
CA LEU A 276 -11.42 10.03 14.10
C LEU A 276 -12.17 11.29 14.56
N ARG A 277 -11.42 12.23 15.16
CA ARG A 277 -11.89 13.56 15.60
C ARG A 277 -11.79 14.58 14.47
N SER A 278 -12.65 15.60 14.46
CA SER A 278 -12.49 16.72 13.54
C SER A 278 -11.26 17.55 13.91
N ALA A 279 -10.54 18.05 12.90
CA ALA A 279 -9.44 19.00 13.06
C ALA A 279 -9.87 20.37 12.54
N GLY A 280 -9.39 21.44 13.18
CA GLY A 280 -9.46 22.80 12.64
C GLY A 280 -8.33 23.06 11.65
N ARG A 281 -8.44 24.14 10.87
CA ARG A 281 -7.44 24.53 9.86
C ARG A 281 -6.04 24.75 10.43
N GLN A 282 -5.93 25.29 11.65
CA GLN A 282 -4.65 25.45 12.34
C GLN A 282 -3.94 24.11 12.60
N VAL A 283 -4.70 23.11 13.07
CA VAL A 283 -4.17 21.76 13.30
C VAL A 283 -3.72 21.14 11.97
N GLU A 284 -4.54 21.27 10.91
CA GLU A 284 -4.15 20.82 9.57
C GLU A 284 -2.84 21.47 9.09
N ALA A 285 -2.71 22.78 9.25
CA ALA A 285 -1.51 23.51 8.85
C ALA A 285 -0.27 23.10 9.65
N GLN A 286 -0.41 22.87 10.96
CA GLN A 286 0.69 22.34 11.78
C GLN A 286 1.18 20.99 11.24
N PHE A 287 0.26 20.05 11.00
CA PHE A 287 0.62 18.74 10.47
C PHE A 287 1.22 18.81 9.07
N LEU A 288 0.75 19.76 8.25
CA LEU A 288 1.29 20.02 6.91
C LEU A 288 2.75 20.50 6.98
N THR A 289 3.05 21.47 7.84
CA THR A 289 4.41 21.98 8.06
C THR A 289 5.33 20.90 8.62
N GLU A 290 4.86 20.10 9.58
CA GLU A 290 5.63 18.98 10.13
C GLU A 290 5.92 17.90 9.08
N ALA A 291 4.92 17.52 8.27
CA ALA A 291 5.11 16.57 7.19
C ALA A 291 6.11 17.09 6.15
N TYR A 292 6.04 18.38 5.79
CA TYR A 292 7.01 18.99 4.88
C TYR A 292 8.43 18.97 5.46
N ARG A 293 8.62 19.23 6.76
CA ARG A 293 9.95 19.16 7.40
C ARG A 293 10.55 17.77 7.38
N VAL A 294 9.73 16.72 7.48
CA VAL A 294 10.19 15.32 7.33
C VAL A 294 10.52 15.05 5.86
N LEU A 295 9.61 15.37 4.94
CA LEU A 295 9.79 15.06 3.52
C LEU A 295 10.93 15.83 2.87
N SER A 296 11.10 17.12 3.16
CA SER A 296 12.18 17.94 2.59
C SER A 296 13.60 17.43 2.94
N LYS A 297 13.74 16.64 4.01
CA LYS A 297 14.99 15.94 4.35
C LYS A 297 15.14 14.61 3.60
N ALA A 298 14.04 13.92 3.38
CA ALA A 298 14.02 12.58 2.78
C ALA A 298 13.91 12.60 1.25
N VAL A 299 13.41 13.69 0.66
CA VAL A 299 13.28 13.86 -0.79
C VAL A 299 13.72 15.26 -1.19
N HIS A 300 14.51 15.35 -2.27
CA HIS A 300 15.01 16.64 -2.77
C HIS A 300 13.89 17.60 -3.24
N LYS A 301 12.79 17.05 -3.75
CA LYS A 301 11.64 17.79 -4.28
C LYS A 301 10.36 17.18 -3.74
N VAL A 302 9.60 17.97 -2.98
CA VAL A 302 8.35 17.51 -2.35
C VAL A 302 7.19 17.84 -3.28
N ARG A 303 6.68 16.85 -4.03
CA ARG A 303 5.45 17.03 -4.82
C ARG A 303 4.26 17.30 -3.90
N LEU A 304 3.41 18.27 -4.25
CA LEU A 304 2.30 18.71 -3.41
C LEU A 304 1.25 17.59 -3.18
N ASP A 305 1.03 16.73 -4.17
CA ASP A 305 0.14 15.57 -4.03
C ASP A 305 0.64 14.60 -2.95
N VAL A 306 1.96 14.34 -2.92
CA VAL A 306 2.61 13.49 -1.92
C VAL A 306 2.57 14.15 -0.53
N LEU A 307 2.83 15.45 -0.44
CA LEU A 307 2.74 16.19 0.81
C LEU A 307 1.31 16.14 1.38
N CYS A 308 0.30 16.36 0.54
CA CYS A 308 -1.11 16.29 0.93
C CYS A 308 -1.48 14.89 1.44
N LEU A 309 -1.03 13.84 0.74
CA LEU A 309 -1.24 12.45 1.14
C LEU A 309 -0.56 12.13 2.48
N ALA A 310 0.71 12.50 2.62
CA ALA A 310 1.49 12.25 3.84
C ALA A 310 0.90 12.98 5.04
N THR A 311 0.49 14.24 4.86
CA THR A 311 -0.18 15.03 5.89
C THR A 311 -1.49 14.38 6.31
N ALA A 312 -2.33 13.95 5.36
CA ALA A 312 -3.60 13.30 5.67
C ALA A 312 -3.39 12.02 6.49
N TYR A 313 -2.40 11.19 6.14
CA TYR A 313 -2.08 9.98 6.90
C TYR A 313 -1.47 10.28 8.27
N ARG A 314 -0.59 11.28 8.38
CA ARG A 314 -0.04 11.73 9.68
C ARG A 314 -1.16 12.19 10.61
N MET A 315 -2.14 12.92 10.08
CA MET A 315 -3.34 13.34 10.85
C MET A 315 -4.20 12.16 11.27
N ILE A 316 -4.45 11.18 10.38
CA ILE A 316 -5.20 9.97 10.69
C ILE A 316 -4.50 9.16 11.78
N ASP A 317 -3.18 9.04 11.71
CA ASP A 317 -2.35 8.37 12.72
C ASP A 317 -2.40 9.08 14.08
N ALA A 318 -2.57 10.41 14.09
CA ALA A 318 -2.83 11.21 15.28
C ALA A 318 -4.31 11.25 15.72
N GLY A 319 -5.19 10.50 15.05
CA GLY A 319 -6.61 10.38 15.40
C GLY A 319 -7.50 11.53 14.90
N TYR A 320 -7.07 12.25 13.86
CA TYR A 320 -7.83 13.32 13.21
C TYR A 320 -8.35 12.91 11.84
N ARG A 321 -9.55 13.40 11.50
CA ARG A 321 -10.12 13.31 10.16
C ARG A 321 -9.34 14.23 9.24
N SER A 322 -8.91 13.69 8.11
CA SER A 322 -8.24 14.48 7.08
C SER A 322 -8.38 13.77 5.73
N THR A 323 -8.26 14.55 4.65
CA THR A 323 -8.21 14.05 3.29
C THR A 323 -7.14 14.82 2.51
N PRO A 324 -6.52 14.23 1.47
CA PRO A 324 -5.58 14.98 0.63
C PRO A 324 -6.20 16.27 0.04
N ALA A 325 -7.51 16.26 -0.23
CA ALA A 325 -8.23 17.42 -0.76
C ALA A 325 -8.35 18.57 0.26
N THR A 326 -8.68 18.27 1.52
CA THR A 326 -8.78 19.31 2.58
C THR A 326 -7.40 19.89 2.88
N VAL A 327 -6.36 19.04 2.92
CA VAL A 327 -4.98 19.50 3.08
C VAL A 327 -4.54 20.41 1.91
N SER A 328 -4.87 20.05 0.67
CA SER A 328 -4.57 20.88 -0.51
C SER A 328 -5.24 22.26 -0.47
N GLN A 329 -6.48 22.33 0.03
CA GLN A 329 -7.17 23.60 0.27
C GLN A 329 -6.46 24.43 1.35
N THR A 330 -6.04 23.79 2.44
CA THR A 330 -5.26 24.44 3.51
C THR A 330 -3.92 24.94 2.98
N PHE A 331 -3.19 24.16 2.17
CA PHE A 331 -1.97 24.63 1.51
C PHE A 331 -2.23 25.86 0.63
N SER A 332 -3.27 25.81 -0.20
CA SER A 332 -3.62 26.92 -1.10
C SER A 332 -3.92 28.20 -0.31
N TYR A 333 -4.66 28.08 0.80
CA TYR A 333 -4.93 29.19 1.71
C TYR A 333 -3.65 29.78 2.31
N LEU A 334 -2.72 28.93 2.77
CA LEU A 334 -1.44 29.38 3.33
C LEU A 334 -0.56 30.05 2.28
N SER A 335 -0.53 29.53 1.05
CA SER A 335 0.20 30.15 -0.06
C SER A 335 -0.34 31.53 -0.44
N PHE A 336 -1.62 31.78 -0.21
CA PHE A 336 -2.24 33.08 -0.43
C PHE A 336 -1.89 34.08 0.69
N LEU A 337 -1.95 33.64 1.96
CA LEU A 337 -1.68 34.50 3.10
C LEU A 337 -0.19 34.82 3.29
N TYR A 338 0.68 33.82 3.09
CA TYR A 338 2.11 33.89 3.37
C TYR A 338 2.92 33.67 2.08
N SER A 339 2.61 34.47 1.06
CA SER A 339 3.21 34.36 -0.29
C SER A 339 4.74 34.53 -0.32
N ASP A 340 5.31 35.11 0.74
CA ASP A 340 6.75 35.30 0.96
C ASP A 340 7.43 34.13 1.69
N ARG A 341 6.68 33.10 2.12
CA ARG A 341 7.20 31.96 2.91
C ARG A 341 6.73 30.59 2.43
N VAL A 342 5.64 30.55 1.66
CA VAL A 342 5.08 29.32 1.08
C VAL A 342 5.31 29.36 -0.43
N PHE A 343 6.23 28.51 -0.88
CA PHE A 343 6.68 28.49 -2.26
C PHE A 343 6.32 27.17 -2.92
N ALA A 344 5.66 27.26 -4.07
CA ALA A 344 5.46 26.14 -4.96
C ALA A 344 5.88 26.53 -6.38
N ASN A 345 6.55 25.59 -7.06
CA ASN A 345 6.93 25.70 -8.45
C ASN A 345 6.30 24.53 -9.23
N TYR A 346 6.31 24.62 -10.56
CA TYR A 346 5.96 23.48 -11.40
C TYR A 346 7.22 22.73 -11.81
N SER A 347 7.18 21.41 -11.68
CA SER A 347 8.17 20.51 -12.25
C SER A 347 8.14 20.51 -13.78
N GLU A 348 9.10 19.81 -14.40
CA GLU A 348 9.13 19.59 -15.85
C GLU A 348 7.91 18.82 -16.37
N ASP A 349 7.29 17.97 -15.54
CA ASP A 349 6.07 17.23 -15.89
C ASP A 349 4.77 18.01 -15.58
N GLY A 350 4.90 19.26 -15.14
CA GLY A 350 3.79 20.15 -14.82
C GLY A 350 3.11 19.86 -13.47
N SER A 351 3.68 18.97 -12.65
CA SER A 351 3.19 18.74 -11.30
C SER A 351 3.68 19.82 -10.32
N PRO A 352 2.84 20.26 -9.37
CA PRO A 352 3.24 21.24 -8.36
C PRO A 352 4.22 20.62 -7.36
N GLU A 353 5.35 21.28 -7.15
CA GLU A 353 6.41 20.96 -6.18
C GLU A 353 6.50 22.07 -5.14
N VAL A 354 6.49 21.70 -3.85
CA VAL A 354 6.68 22.62 -2.74
C VAL A 354 8.18 22.78 -2.50
N SER A 355 8.67 24.01 -2.67
CA SER A 355 10.09 24.38 -2.46
C SER A 355 10.33 25.11 -1.14
N GLY A 356 9.27 25.57 -0.47
CA GLY A 356 9.35 26.15 0.87
C GLY A 356 7.99 26.18 1.56
N LEU A 357 7.98 25.85 2.84
CA LEU A 357 6.82 25.95 3.72
C LEU A 357 7.33 26.29 5.13
N ASP A 358 7.57 27.58 5.36
CA ASP A 358 8.09 28.08 6.64
C ASP A 358 7.08 28.99 7.32
N ILE A 359 6.25 28.39 8.17
CA ILE A 359 5.18 29.08 8.90
C ILE A 359 5.40 28.81 10.38
N GLU A 360 5.52 29.86 11.19
CA GLU A 360 5.59 29.71 12.64
C GLU A 360 4.19 29.47 13.21
N LEU A 361 4.08 28.52 14.14
CA LEU A 361 2.79 28.14 14.74
C LEU A 361 2.17 29.27 15.57
N SER A 362 2.99 30.18 16.09
CA SER A 362 2.58 31.40 16.80
C SER A 362 1.78 32.35 15.91
N GLU A 363 2.13 32.46 14.63
CA GLU A 363 1.57 33.40 13.66
C GLU A 363 0.20 32.95 13.10
N MET A 364 -0.23 31.73 13.41
CA MET A 364 -1.53 31.20 12.97
C MET A 364 -2.68 31.54 13.92
N ASN A 365 -2.40 32.25 15.02
CA ASN A 365 -3.36 32.66 16.06
C ASN A 365 -3.93 34.07 15.85
N GLU A 366 -3.41 34.81 14.87
CA GLU A 366 -3.92 36.10 14.39
C GLU A 366 -4.78 35.90 13.13
#